data_AF-A0A2S3UNL5-F1
#
_entry.id   AF-A0A2S3UNL5-F1
#
_cell.length_a   1.000
_cell.length_b   1.000
_cell.length_c   1.000
_cell.angle_alpha   90.00
_cell.angle_beta   90.00
_cell.angle_gamma   90.00
#
_symmetry.space_group_name_H-M   'P 1'
#
loop_
_entity.id
_entity.type
_entity.pdbx_description
1 polymer ?
#
loop_
_entity_poly.entity_id
_entity_poly.type
_entity_poly.pdbx_seq_one_letter_code
_entity_poly.pdbx_strand_id
1 'polypeptide(L)' 'MHYGSIKGLGAYVPEHVQPTAVEPDDLKAAIDAANLTEMWEMILTLDYAASDPADLTADKRDEFLNVMSLLLKAFDR' A
#
# COMPACT_ATOMS: atom_id res chain seq x y z
N MET A 1 34.75 38.71 0.73
CA MET A 1 34.18 37.35 0.82
C MET A 1 32.67 37.47 0.61
N HIS A 2 32.17 37.26 -0.61
CA HIS A 2 30.72 37.22 -0.86
C HIS A 2 30.45 35.89 -1.57
N TYR A 3 29.96 34.91 -0.81
CA TYR A 3 29.64 33.59 -1.36
C TYR A 3 28.34 33.69 -2.13
N GLY A 4 28.43 33.53 -3.45
CA GLY A 4 27.31 33.14 -4.27
C GLY A 4 27.00 31.65 -4.12
N SER A 5 25.80 31.29 -4.56
CA SER A 5 25.23 29.94 -4.72
C SER A 5 24.39 29.44 -3.55
N ILE A 6 23.07 29.37 -3.75
CA ILE A 6 22.36 28.09 -3.57
C ILE A 6 21.37 27.92 -4.72
N LYS A 7 21.77 27.01 -5.61
CA LYS A 7 21.04 26.47 -6.76
C LYS A 7 19.75 25.82 -6.24
N GLY A 8 18.65 26.01 -6.98
CA GLY A 8 17.30 25.59 -6.60
C GLY A 8 17.26 24.24 -5.91
N LEU A 9 16.64 24.24 -4.73
CA LEU A 9 16.31 23.05 -3.95
C LEU A 9 15.50 22.12 -4.86
N GLY A 10 16.18 21.11 -5.42
CA GLY A 10 15.52 19.99 -6.05
C GLY A 10 14.50 19.44 -5.06
N ALA A 11 13.26 19.28 -5.51
CA ALA A 11 12.14 18.84 -4.70
C ALA A 11 12.57 17.63 -3.85
N TYR A 12 12.78 17.87 -2.56
CA TYR A 12 12.99 16.81 -1.59
C TYR A 12 11.67 16.05 -1.52
N VAL A 13 11.57 14.97 -2.28
CA VAL A 13 10.51 13.98 -2.15
C VAL A 13 10.94 13.07 -1.02
N PRO A 14 10.28 13.10 0.15
CA PRO A 14 10.60 12.17 1.22
C PRO A 14 10.44 10.74 0.67
N GLU A 15 11.35 9.84 0.98
CA GLU A 15 11.29 8.44 0.51
C GLU A 15 9.98 7.72 0.92
N HIS A 16 9.27 8.26 1.92
CA HIS A 16 7.96 7.81 2.37
C HIS A 16 6.78 8.25 1.47
N VAL A 17 7.03 9.08 0.45
CA VAL A 17 6.01 9.64 -0.47
C VAL A 17 6.22 9.11 -1.89
N GLN A 18 6.60 7.84 -2.02
CA GLN A 18 6.15 7.09 -3.18
C GLN A 18 5.00 6.22 -2.72
N PRO A 19 3.74 6.68 -2.85
CA PRO A 19 2.65 5.73 -2.99
C PRO A 19 3.01 4.97 -4.27
N THR A 20 3.66 3.82 -4.11
CA THR A 20 3.63 2.82 -5.17
C THR A 20 2.15 2.53 -5.28
N ALA A 21 1.50 3.09 -6.30
CA ALA A 21 0.14 2.76 -6.64
C ALA A 21 0.15 1.28 -7.01
N VAL A 22 0.03 0.43 -5.98
CA VAL A 22 -0.22 -0.98 -6.20
C VAL A 22 -1.67 -1.00 -6.58
N GLU A 23 -1.93 -1.18 -7.87
CA GLU A 23 -3.29 -1.34 -8.36
C GLU A 23 -3.93 -2.50 -7.58
N PRO A 24 -5.16 -2.34 -7.06
CA PRO A 24 -5.80 -3.34 -6.21
C PRO A 24 -5.84 -4.74 -6.84
N ASP A 25 -5.98 -4.78 -8.17
CA ASP A 25 -6.06 -6.00 -8.97
C ASP A 25 -4.72 -6.75 -8.98
N ASP A 26 -3.60 -6.04 -9.08
CA ASP A 26 -2.26 -6.63 -9.05
C ASP A 26 -1.93 -7.18 -7.66
N LEU A 27 -2.36 -6.48 -6.60
CA LEU A 27 -2.17 -6.94 -5.24
C LEU A 27 -2.95 -8.21 -4.96
N LYS A 28 -4.24 -8.27 -5.36
CA LYS A 28 -5.07 -9.45 -5.13
C LYS A 28 -4.51 -10.68 -5.85
N ALA A 29 -4.04 -10.52 -7.08
CA ALA A 29 -3.39 -11.59 -7.82
C ALA A 29 -2.11 -12.09 -7.11
N ALA A 30 -1.30 -11.18 -6.56
CA ALA A 30 -0.09 -11.56 -5.83
C ALA A 30 -0.38 -12.23 -4.48
N ILE A 31 -1.43 -11.79 -3.78
CA ILE A 31 -1.96 -12.42 -2.57
C ILE A 31 -2.43 -13.84 -2.86
N ASP A 32 -3.15 -14.04 -3.96
CA ASP A 32 -3.63 -15.37 -4.38
C ASP A 32 -2.46 -16.28 -4.77
N ALA A 33 -1.45 -15.75 -5.47
CA ALA A 33 -0.23 -16.49 -5.79
C ALA A 33 0.57 -16.90 -4.54
N ALA A 34 0.52 -16.09 -3.49
CA ALA A 34 1.14 -16.36 -2.19
C ALA A 34 0.28 -17.26 -1.26
N ASN A 35 -0.90 -17.71 -1.71
CA ASN A 35 -1.89 -18.43 -0.89
C ASN A 35 -2.33 -17.66 0.38
N LEU A 36 -2.36 -16.33 0.31
CA LEU A 36 -2.77 -15.45 1.40
C LEU A 36 -4.26 -15.03 1.31
N THR A 37 -5.03 -15.67 0.44
CA THR A 37 -6.46 -15.37 0.22
C THR A 37 -7.29 -15.51 1.49
N GLU A 38 -7.04 -16.54 2.31
CA GLU A 38 -7.76 -16.72 3.58
C GLU A 38 -7.47 -15.57 4.56
N MET A 39 -6.23 -15.09 4.61
CA MET A 39 -5.87 -13.93 5.43
C MET A 39 -6.52 -12.64 4.91
N TRP A 40 -6.57 -12.45 3.59
CA TRP A 40 -7.27 -11.34 2.96
C TRP A 40 -8.75 -11.29 3.38
N GLU A 41 -9.46 -12.41 3.21
CA GLU A 41 -10.88 -12.53 3.55
C GLU A 41 -11.13 -12.38 5.05
N MET A 42 -10.25 -12.96 5.88
CA MET A 42 -10.33 -12.86 7.33
C MET A 42 -10.18 -11.42 7.81
N ILE A 43 -9.17 -10.69 7.34
CA ILE A 43 -8.95 -9.28 7.72
C ILE A 43 -10.13 -8.43 7.28
N LEU A 44 -10.60 -8.63 6.04
CA LEU A 44 -11.73 -7.87 5.49
C LEU A 44 -13.02 -8.10 6.28
N THR A 45 -13.28 -9.35 6.67
CA THR A 45 -14.47 -9.72 7.44
C THR A 45 -14.38 -9.25 8.90
N LEU A 46 -13.23 -9.45 9.56
CA LEU A 46 -13.08 -9.18 10.98
C LEU A 46 -12.88 -7.69 11.29
N ASP A 47 -12.05 -6.99 10.52
CA ASP A 47 -11.67 -5.60 10.81
C ASP A 47 -12.63 -4.62 10.14
N TYR A 48 -13.17 -4.98 8.98
CA TYR A 48 -13.99 -4.08 8.18
C TYR A 48 -15.46 -4.51 8.04
N ALA A 49 -15.83 -5.71 8.52
CA ALA A 49 -17.16 -6.28 8.36
C ALA A 49 -17.66 -6.26 6.91
N ALA A 50 -16.73 -6.44 5.96
CA ALA A 50 -16.98 -6.39 4.53
C ALA A 50 -16.56 -7.71 3.85
N SER A 51 -17.16 -8.00 2.70
CA SER A 51 -16.78 -9.14 1.85
C SER A 51 -15.94 -8.73 0.65
N ASP A 52 -16.03 -7.46 0.23
CA ASP A 52 -15.26 -6.90 -0.88
C ASP A 52 -14.60 -5.57 -0.46
N PRO A 53 -13.30 -5.33 -0.77
CA PRO A 53 -12.69 -4.01 -0.58
C PRO A 53 -13.44 -2.88 -1.30
N ALA A 54 -14.20 -3.17 -2.36
CA ALA A 54 -15.07 -2.23 -3.05
C ALA A 54 -16.20 -1.68 -2.15
N ASP A 55 -16.62 -2.44 -1.12
CA ASP A 55 -17.64 -2.02 -0.15
C ASP A 55 -17.08 -1.03 0.88
N LEU A 56 -15.75 -0.89 0.96
CA LEU A 56 -15.08 0.04 1.86
C LEU A 56 -15.07 1.46 1.29
N THR A 57 -15.08 2.43 2.21
CA THR A 57 -14.74 3.83 1.89
C THR A 57 -13.30 3.91 1.37
N ALA A 58 -13.00 4.88 0.50
CA ALA A 58 -11.68 5.04 -0.11
C ALA A 58 -10.53 4.97 0.91
N ASP A 59 -10.62 5.72 2.01
CA ASP A 59 -9.58 5.73 3.06
C ASP A 59 -9.33 4.34 3.67
N LYS A 60 -10.40 3.58 3.93
CA LYS A 60 -10.31 2.23 4.53
C LYS A 60 -9.80 1.20 3.54
N ARG A 61 -10.18 1.36 2.26
CA ARG A 61 -9.67 0.54 1.18
C ARG A 61 -8.17 0.72 1.02
N ASP A 62 -7.70 1.97 0.99
CA ASP A 62 -6.28 2.29 0.86
C ASP A 62 -5.48 1.75 2.06
N GLU A 63 -6.01 1.90 3.28
CA GLU A 63 -5.42 1.32 4.48
C GLU A 63 -5.32 -0.21 4.38
N PHE A 64 -6.42 -0.88 4.03
CA PHE A 64 -6.47 -2.32 3.87
C PHE A 64 -5.47 -2.82 2.82
N LEU A 65 -5.44 -2.21 1.64
CA LEU A 65 -4.49 -2.55 0.58
C LEU A 65 -3.04 -2.35 1.01
N ASN A 66 -2.75 -1.30 1.79
CA ASN A 66 -1.42 -1.07 2.34
C ASN A 66 -1.01 -2.16 3.32
N VAL A 67 -1.91 -2.58 4.23
CA VAL A 67 -1.68 -3.70 5.15
C VAL A 67 -1.42 -4.99 4.38
N MET A 68 -2.24 -5.30 3.37
CA MET A 68 -2.06 -6.51 2.56
C MET A 68 -0.75 -6.48 1.75
N SER A 69 -0.35 -5.31 1.25
CA SER A 69 0.96 -5.14 0.59
C SER A 69 2.13 -5.40 1.55
N LEU A 70 2.04 -4.93 2.80
CA LEU A 70 3.06 -5.19 3.83
C LEU A 70 3.12 -6.68 4.20
N LEU A 71 1.97 -7.34 4.33
CA LEU A 71 1.89 -8.77 4.61
C LEU A 71 2.53 -9.59 3.48
N LEU A 72 2.19 -9.28 2.23
CA LEU A 72 2.78 -9.95 1.07
C LEU A 72 4.31 -9.79 1.04
N LYS A 73 4.82 -8.57 1.25
CA LYS A 73 6.28 -8.29 1.32
C LYS A 73 6.96 -9.05 2.46
N ALA A 74 6.26 -9.26 3.58
CA ALA A 74 6.81 -10.02 4.71
C ALA A 74 6.86 -11.54 4.44
N PHE A 75 5.94 -12.05 3.61
CA PHE A 75 5.88 -13.45 3.21
C PHE A 75 6.84 -13.81 2.07
N ASP A 76 7.13 -12.88 1.16
CA ASP A 76 8.01 -13.07 -0.02
C ASP A 76 9.53 -13.07 0.34
N ARG A 77 9.89 -13.74 1.44
CA ARG A 77 11.25 -13.74 2.01
C ARG A 77 12.22 -14.71 1.35
#